data_AF-A0A948SB80-F1
#
_entry.id   AF-A0A948SB80-F1
#
_cell.length_a   1.000
_cell.length_b   1.000
_cell.length_c   1.000
_cell.angle_alpha   90.00
_cell.angle_beta   90.00
_cell.angle_gamma   90.00
#
_symmetry.space_group_name_H-M   'P 1'
#
loop_
_entity.id
_entity.type
_entity.pdbx_description
1 polymer ?
#
loop_
_entity_poly.entity_id
_entity_poly.type
_entity_poly.pdbx_seq_one_letter_code
_entity_poly.pdbx_strand_id
1 'polypeptide(L)'
;MKPLNEQQRLFLIDSNQLYEAYEQARFQVLAHKYGMKWKVSKGKDYLFRASGADGYGHSLGVRSPETEEIYAAFNAGKNRAEERFSAIKKKINEQARLNRAVRLGRMPKIVSDILNTLDQSAA
;
A
#
# COMPACT_ATOMS: atom_id res chain seq x y z
N MET A 1 16.35 -1.37 32.22
CA MET A 1 15.89 -0.33 31.28
C MET A 1 15.23 0.79 32.06
N LYS A 2 15.41 2.06 31.68
CA LYS A 2 14.62 3.16 32.25
C LYS A 2 13.16 3.03 31.77
N PRO A 3 12.15 3.21 32.64
CA PRO A 3 10.77 3.21 32.21
C PRO A 3 10.49 4.38 31.25
N LEU A 4 9.59 4.18 30.29
CA LEU A 4 9.17 5.23 29.37
C LEU A 4 8.42 6.34 30.13
N ASN A 5 8.71 7.60 29.81
CA ASN A 5 7.92 8.71 30.32
C ASN A 5 6.54 8.77 29.64
N GLU A 6 5.66 9.64 30.13
CA GLU A 6 4.29 9.75 29.62
C GLU A 6 4.22 10.04 28.11
N GLN A 7 5.00 11.02 27.63
CA GLN A 7 5.05 11.37 26.22
C GLN A 7 5.53 10.20 25.34
N GLN A 8 6.54 9.46 25.80
CA GLN A 8 7.05 8.27 25.09
C GLN A 8 6.01 7.15 25.05
N ARG A 9 5.17 6.98 26.09
CA ARG A 9 4.08 6.00 26.09
C ARG A 9 2.98 6.39 25.10
N LEU A 10 2.59 7.66 25.08
CA LEU A 10 1.61 8.18 24.11
C LEU A 10 2.10 7.97 22.68
N PHE A 11 3.33 8.40 22.38
CA PHE A 11 3.92 8.23 21.05
C PHE A 11 4.08 6.76 20.65
N LEU A 12 4.30 5.85 21.60
CA LEU A 12 4.32 4.41 21.31
C LEU A 12 2.93 3.91 20.87
N ILE A 13 1.88 4.31 21.58
CA ILE A 13 0.48 3.96 21.22
C ILE A 13 0.13 4.53 19.85
N ASP A 14 0.40 5.82 19.62
CA ASP A 14 0.13 6.49 18.35
C ASP A 14 0.88 5.81 17.19
N SER A 15 2.13 5.41 17.43
CA SER A 15 2.95 4.72 16.43
C SER A 15 2.35 3.37 16.06
N ASN A 16 1.86 2.60 17.03
CA ASN A 16 1.25 1.29 16.77
C ASN A 16 -0.03 1.43 15.95
N GLN A 17 -0.94 2.33 16.35
CA GLN A 17 -2.19 2.58 15.64
C GLN A 17 -1.94 3.07 14.21
N LEU A 18 -0.95 3.95 14.05
CA LEU A 18 -0.60 4.51 12.75
C LEU A 18 0.09 3.48 11.84
N TYR A 19 0.89 2.58 12.41
CA TYR A 19 1.51 1.48 11.67
C TYR A 19 0.46 0.46 11.20
N GLU A 20 -0.52 0.10 12.04
CA GLU A 20 -1.64 -0.74 11.62
C GLU A 20 -2.42 -0.12 10.45
N ALA A 21 -2.71 1.18 10.54
CA ALA A 21 -3.38 1.91 9.47
C ALA A 21 -2.52 1.97 8.19
N TYR A 22 -1.20 2.10 8.33
CA TYR A 22 -0.24 2.09 7.22
C TYR A 22 -0.23 0.74 6.50
N GLU A 23 -0.14 -0.36 7.25
CA GLU A 23 -0.17 -1.72 6.70
C GLU A 23 -1.47 -1.97 5.93
N GLN A 24 -2.61 -1.63 6.51
CA GLN A 24 -3.91 -1.76 5.84
C GLN A 24 -3.98 -0.96 4.53
N ALA A 25 -3.51 0.29 4.53
CA ALA A 25 -3.50 1.11 3.32
C ALA A 25 -2.50 0.59 2.28
N ARG A 26 -1.36 0.05 2.72
CA ARG A 26 -0.38 -0.60 1.86
C ARG A 26 -0.97 -1.82 1.17
N PHE A 27 -1.65 -2.70 1.89
CA PHE A 27 -2.34 -3.85 1.31
C PHE A 27 -3.38 -3.45 0.27
N GLN A 28 -4.12 -2.35 0.50
CA GLN A 28 -5.07 -1.84 -0.48
C GLN A 28 -4.38 -1.40 -1.78
N VAL A 29 -3.24 -0.70 -1.70
CA VAL A 29 -2.46 -0.35 -2.89
C VAL A 29 -1.91 -1.61 -3.58
N LEU A 30 -1.40 -2.57 -2.82
CA LEU A 30 -0.86 -3.82 -3.35
C LEU A 30 -1.93 -4.67 -4.07
N ALA A 31 -3.18 -4.65 -3.62
CA ALA A 31 -4.30 -5.29 -4.33
C ALA A 31 -4.54 -4.70 -5.73
N HIS A 32 -4.13 -3.43 -5.94
CA HIS A 32 -4.18 -2.73 -7.22
C HIS A 32 -2.79 -2.63 -7.91
N LYS A 33 -1.76 -3.32 -7.39
CA LYS A 33 -0.36 -3.30 -7.86
C LYS A 33 -0.28 -3.55 -9.36
N TYR A 34 -0.94 -4.61 -9.81
CA TYR A 34 -1.13 -4.87 -11.21
C TYR A 34 -2.36 -4.10 -11.69
N GLY A 35 -2.30 -3.53 -12.89
CA GLY A 35 -3.39 -2.72 -13.43
C GLY A 35 -4.46 -3.53 -14.18
N MET A 36 -5.48 -2.80 -14.63
CA MET A 36 -6.46 -3.28 -15.60
C MET A 36 -6.31 -2.45 -16.87
N LYS A 37 -6.42 -3.07 -18.05
CA LYS A 37 -6.26 -2.36 -19.34
C LYS A 37 -7.14 -2.97 -20.42
N TRP A 38 -7.55 -2.16 -21.38
CA TRP A 38 -8.17 -2.65 -22.60
C TRP A 38 -7.10 -3.21 -23.55
N LYS A 39 -7.36 -4.39 -24.10
CA LYS A 39 -6.48 -5.05 -25.09
C LYS A 39 -7.29 -5.41 -26.33
N VAL A 40 -6.85 -4.94 -27.48
CA VAL A 40 -7.45 -5.29 -28.77
C VAL A 40 -7.00 -6.69 -29.17
N SER A 41 -7.96 -7.55 -29.53
CA SER A 41 -7.69 -8.88 -30.09
C SER A 41 -8.79 -9.26 -31.07
N LYS A 42 -8.42 -9.70 -32.28
CA LYS A 42 -9.36 -10.14 -33.33
C LYS A 42 -10.53 -9.14 -33.57
N GLY A 43 -10.22 -7.84 -33.56
CA GLY A 43 -11.20 -6.77 -33.81
C GLY A 43 -12.16 -6.44 -32.66
N LYS A 44 -11.91 -6.97 -31.44
CA LYS A 44 -12.68 -6.65 -30.24
C LYS A 44 -11.77 -6.14 -29.12
N ASP A 45 -12.30 -5.25 -28.30
CA ASP A 45 -11.63 -4.76 -27.09
C ASP A 45 -11.96 -5.67 -25.92
N TYR A 46 -10.95 -6.20 -25.25
CA TYR A 46 -11.10 -7.05 -24.07
C TYR A 46 -10.55 -6.35 -22.84
N LEU A 47 -11.30 -6.40 -21.75
CA LEU A 47 -10.84 -5.92 -20.46
C LEU A 47 -9.86 -6.95 -19.89
N PHE A 48 -8.63 -6.55 -19.65
CA PHE A 48 -7.58 -7.46 -19.20
C PHE A 48 -7.09 -7.06 -17.80
N ARG A 49 -7.18 -7.99 -16.84
CA ARG A 49 -6.63 -7.86 -15.49
C ARG A 49 -5.24 -8.48 -15.46
N ALA A 50 -4.21 -7.66 -15.26
CA ALA A 50 -2.86 -8.17 -15.06
C ALA A 50 -2.74 -8.86 -13.69
N SER A 51 -2.03 -9.98 -13.65
CA SER A 51 -1.71 -10.75 -12.44
C SER A 51 -0.23 -10.69 -12.05
N GLY A 52 0.62 -10.15 -12.93
CA GLY A 52 2.07 -10.07 -12.74
C GLY A 52 2.72 -8.93 -13.54
N ALA A 53 4.01 -8.70 -13.28
CA ALA A 53 4.82 -7.68 -13.97
C ALA A 53 5.24 -8.10 -15.39
N ASP A 54 5.26 -9.41 -15.63
CA ASP A 54 5.47 -10.07 -16.94
C ASP A 54 4.33 -9.80 -17.95
N GLY A 55 3.24 -9.20 -17.50
CA GLY A 55 2.08 -8.92 -18.34
C GLY A 55 1.13 -10.11 -18.51
N TYR A 56 1.32 -11.19 -17.76
CA TYR A 56 0.30 -12.23 -17.64
C TYR A 56 -0.93 -11.69 -16.91
N GLY A 57 -2.05 -12.36 -17.14
CA GLY A 57 -3.35 -11.94 -16.67
C GLY A 57 -4.45 -12.67 -17.42
N HIS A 58 -5.69 -12.33 -17.09
CA HIS A 58 -6.86 -12.92 -17.72
C HIS A 58 -7.78 -11.82 -18.25
N SER A 59 -8.53 -12.19 -19.29
CA SER A 59 -9.61 -11.36 -19.81
C SER A 59 -10.82 -11.46 -18.89
N LEU A 60 -11.45 -10.33 -18.60
CA LEU A 60 -12.72 -10.21 -17.88
C LEU A 60 -13.92 -10.14 -18.83
N GLY A 61 -13.69 -10.02 -20.14
CA GLY A 61 -14.75 -9.97 -21.13
C GLY A 61 -14.48 -8.97 -22.25
N VAL A 62 -15.34 -9.01 -23.27
CA VAL A 62 -15.38 -7.98 -24.33
C VAL A 62 -15.97 -6.70 -23.74
N ARG A 63 -15.58 -5.56 -24.29
CA ARG A 63 -16.12 -4.25 -23.96
C ARG A 63 -17.65 -4.23 -24.04
N SER A 64 -18.27 -3.92 -22.91
CA SER A 64 -19.70 -3.88 -22.65
C SER A 64 -19.96 -2.91 -21.49
N PRO A 65 -21.21 -2.48 -21.24
CA PRO A 65 -21.52 -1.61 -20.10
C PRO A 65 -21.00 -2.17 -18.76
N GLU A 66 -21.11 -3.49 -18.57
CA GLU A 66 -20.67 -4.17 -17.35
C GLU A 66 -19.13 -4.15 -17.19
N THR A 67 -18.38 -4.39 -18.28
CA THR A 67 -16.91 -4.37 -18.21
C THR A 67 -16.36 -2.95 -18.13
N GLU A 68 -17.04 -1.95 -18.70
CA GLU A 68 -16.71 -0.54 -18.48
C GLU A 68 -16.94 -0.12 -17.03
N GLU A 69 -18.02 -0.57 -16.39
CA GLU A 69 -18.28 -0.32 -14.98
C GLU A 69 -17.21 -0.96 -14.08
N ILE A 70 -16.81 -2.21 -14.36
CA ILE A 70 -15.70 -2.88 -13.67
C ILE A 70 -14.41 -2.07 -13.80
N TYR A 71 -14.10 -1.58 -15.00
CA TYR A 71 -12.91 -0.78 -15.25
C TYR A 71 -12.94 0.55 -14.49
N ALA A 72 -14.08 1.25 -14.50
CA ALA A 72 -14.26 2.50 -13.78
C ALA A 72 -14.15 2.30 -12.25
N ALA A 73 -14.80 1.27 -11.71
CA ALA A 73 -14.74 0.92 -10.30
C ALA A 73 -13.31 0.56 -9.85
N PHE A 74 -12.58 -0.19 -10.69
CA PHE A 74 -11.17 -0.53 -10.43
C PHE A 74 -10.29 0.73 -10.35
N ASN A 75 -10.41 1.66 -11.31
CA ASN A 75 -9.61 2.88 -11.31
C ASN A 75 -9.99 3.80 -10.13
N ALA A 76 -11.27 3.94 -9.81
CA ALA A 76 -11.71 4.69 -8.64
C ALA A 76 -11.20 4.08 -7.33
N GLY A 77 -11.24 2.75 -7.21
CA GLY A 77 -10.67 2.01 -6.08
C GLY A 77 -9.17 2.23 -5.93
N LYS A 78 -8.43 2.12 -7.03
CA LYS A 78 -6.99 2.37 -7.08
C LYS A 78 -6.64 3.78 -6.62
N ASN A 79 -7.30 4.80 -7.17
CA ASN A 79 -7.02 6.20 -6.81
C ASN A 79 -7.27 6.45 -5.32
N ARG A 80 -8.40 5.96 -4.78
CA ARG A 80 -8.70 6.08 -3.34
C ARG A 80 -7.66 5.38 -2.46
N ALA A 81 -7.20 4.20 -2.87
CA ALA A 81 -6.17 3.46 -2.13
C ALA A 81 -4.83 4.23 -2.13
N GLU A 82 -4.42 4.76 -3.28
CA GLU A 82 -3.18 5.54 -3.42
C GLU A 82 -3.24 6.85 -2.61
N GLU A 83 -4.37 7.57 -2.64
CA GLU A 83 -4.59 8.77 -1.83
C GLU A 83 -4.50 8.47 -0.33
N ARG A 84 -5.21 7.44 0.14
CA ARG A 84 -5.20 7.02 1.54
C ARG A 84 -3.79 6.61 1.98
N PHE A 85 -3.10 5.81 1.17
CA PHE A 85 -1.74 5.37 1.47
C PHE A 85 -0.76 6.55 1.54
N SER A 86 -0.85 7.48 0.58
CA SER A 86 -0.03 8.70 0.58
C SER A 86 -0.25 9.54 1.84
N ALA A 87 -1.50 9.73 2.26
CA ALA A 87 -1.84 10.48 3.46
C ALA A 87 -1.27 9.81 4.73
N ILE A 88 -1.43 8.49 4.87
CA ILE A 88 -0.92 7.76 6.04
C ILE A 88 0.60 7.70 6.04
N LYS A 89 1.24 7.54 4.86
CA LYS A 89 2.69 7.56 4.72
C LYS A 89 3.29 8.90 5.16
N LYS A 90 2.61 10.03 4.95
CA LYS A 90 3.05 11.33 5.49
C LYS A 90 3.01 11.33 7.01
N LYS A 91 1.88 10.92 7.60
CA LYS A 91 1.70 10.84 9.05
C LYS A 91 2.74 9.93 9.72
N ILE A 92 3.02 8.75 9.15
CA ILE A 92 3.98 7.81 9.77
C ILE A 92 5.41 8.35 9.75
N ASN A 93 5.77 9.11 8.71
CA ASN A 93 7.06 9.78 8.64
C ASN A 93 7.17 10.92 9.67
N GLU A 94 6.08 11.66 9.92
CA GLU A 94 6.02 12.67 10.97
C GLU A 94 6.16 12.02 12.36
N GLN A 95 5.43 10.94 12.63
CA GLN A 95 5.53 10.20 13.89
C GLN A 95 6.94 9.62 14.10
N ALA A 96 7.60 9.12 13.05
CA ALA A 96 8.98 8.64 13.13
C ALA A 96 9.96 9.75 13.55
N ARG A 97 9.75 11.00 13.09
CA ARG A 97 10.55 12.16 13.53
C ARG A 97 10.31 12.49 15.00
N LEU A 98 9.06 12.43 15.46
CA LEU A 98 8.70 12.64 16.87
C LEU A 98 9.34 11.56 17.77
N ASN A 99 9.23 10.29 17.40
CA ASN A 99 9.86 9.18 18.11
C ASN A 99 11.37 9.36 18.23
N ARG A 100 12.03 9.78 17.13
CA ARG A 100 13.46 10.07 17.13
C ARG A 100 13.82 11.19 18.11
N ALA A 101 13.03 12.27 18.15
CA ALA A 101 13.26 13.40 19.05
C ALA A 101 13.19 12.99 20.53
N VAL A 102 12.22 12.15 20.90
CA VAL A 102 12.08 11.63 22.28
C VAL A 102 12.92 10.38 22.55
N ARG A 103 13.78 9.96 21.60
CA ARG A 103 14.62 8.76 21.69
C ARG A 103 13.84 7.45 21.92
N LEU A 104 12.62 7.36 21.40
CA LEU A 104 11.77 6.17 21.44
C LEU A 104 12.07 5.27 20.23
N GLY A 105 12.11 3.94 20.45
CA GLY A 105 12.16 2.96 19.36
C GLY A 105 13.46 2.97 18.55
N ARG A 106 14.62 3.07 19.20
CA ARG A 106 15.91 3.07 18.51
C ARG A 106 16.23 1.66 17.97
N MET A 107 16.16 1.50 16.66
CA MET A 107 16.59 0.30 15.95
C MET A 107 17.86 0.60 15.13
N PRO A 108 18.89 -0.28 15.15
CA PRO A 108 20.02 -0.14 14.24
C PRO A 108 19.57 -0.18 12.77
N LYS A 109 20.12 0.70 11.93
CA LYS A 109 19.75 0.83 10.51
C LYS A 109 19.84 -0.49 9.74
N ILE A 110 20.88 -1.29 10.01
CA ILE A 110 21.05 -2.59 9.35
C ILE A 110 19.86 -3.53 9.61
N VAL A 111 19.29 -3.51 10.81
CA VAL A 111 18.13 -4.35 11.16
C VAL A 111 16.90 -3.85 10.42
N SER A 112 16.67 -2.53 10.38
CA SER A 112 15.54 -1.98 9.61
C SER A 112 15.64 -2.29 8.11
N ASP A 113 16.84 -2.21 7.54
CA ASP A 113 17.05 -2.47 6.12
C ASP A 113 16.78 -3.94 5.77
N ILE A 114 17.23 -4.88 6.62
CA ILE A 114 16.95 -6.32 6.46
C ILE A 114 15.45 -6.57 6.55
N LEU A 115 14.77 -6.06 7.58
CA LEU A 115 13.33 -6.27 7.77
C LEU A 115 12.53 -5.71 6.59
N ASN A 116 12.87 -4.51 6.10
CA ASN A 116 12.22 -3.92 4.93
C ASN A 116 12.43 -4.76 3.66
N THR A 117 13.62 -5.34 3.49
CA THR A 117 13.93 -6.19 2.33
C THR A 117 13.12 -7.49 2.38
N LEU A 118 13.05 -8.12 3.54
CA LEU A 118 12.26 -9.34 3.75
C LEU A 118 10.77 -9.08 3.49
N ASP A 119 10.24 -7.99 4.04
CA ASP A 119 8.84 -7.57 3.85
C ASP A 119 8.51 -7.28 2.38
N GLN A 120 9.39 -6.60 1.65
CA GLN A 120 9.21 -6.37 0.20
C GLN A 120 9.29 -7.66 -0.62
N SER A 121 10.11 -8.63 -0.22
CA SER A 121 10.22 -9.92 -0.92
C SER A 121 8.99 -10.81 -0.73
N ALA A 122 8.23 -10.60 0.36
CA ALA A 122 7.03 -11.36 0.67
C ALA A 122 5.77 -10.86 -0.07
N ALA A 123 5.84 -9.72 -0.77
CA ALA A 123 4.71 -8.97 -1.35
C ALA A 123 4.75 -8.82 -2.89
#